data_AF-A0A3N5SGQ0-F1
#
_entry.id   AF-A0A3N5SGQ0-F1
#
_cell.length_a   1.000
_cell.length_b   1.000
_cell.length_c   1.000
_cell.angle_alpha   90.00
_cell.angle_beta   90.00
_cell.angle_gamma   90.00
#
_symmetry.space_group_name_H-M   'P 1'
#
loop_
_entity.id
_entity.type
_entity.pdbx_description
1 polymer ?
#
loop_
_entity_poly.entity_id
_entity_poly.type
_entity_poly.pdbx_seq_one_letter_code
_entity_poly.pdbx_strand_id
1 'polypeptide(L)'
;TTLKIPYPTATPAPPPTAVPNEATQTAQACDKQPYTVQANDTLSSIAANYNVPQDAIKFYNGLSGDNVFIGTTILIPLCERFATPGPTPTATLPPPYQAPPLLLPADGAAFTLANDVVTLQWSSIGTLRENEAYQVTVVDVTSGEGRRIVDYVTETKYIVPTSFRPNDNLAHVIRWWVTTVRQNGVDEQGQAIYDSAGAISEKRDFSWVGVTVEGEAGETPNP
;
A
#
# COMPACT_ATOMS: atom_id res chain seq x y z
N THR A 1 -95.88 -39.37 -14.18
CA THR A 1 -94.99 -38.92 -15.27
C THR A 1 -93.55 -39.03 -14.79
N THR A 2 -92.84 -40.06 -15.23
CA THR A 2 -91.45 -40.35 -14.84
C THR A 2 -90.48 -39.65 -15.79
N LEU A 3 -89.67 -38.74 -15.23
CA LEU A 3 -88.68 -37.95 -15.96
C LEU A 3 -87.43 -38.80 -16.22
N LYS A 4 -87.12 -39.09 -17.49
CA LYS A 4 -85.83 -39.69 -17.90
C LYS A 4 -84.83 -38.58 -18.21
N ILE A 5 -83.75 -38.51 -17.45
CA ILE A 5 -82.61 -37.63 -17.71
C ILE A 5 -81.55 -38.45 -18.48
N PRO A 6 -81.08 -38.02 -19.67
CA PRO A 6 -80.00 -38.71 -20.36
C PRO A 6 -78.68 -38.55 -19.62
N TYR A 7 -77.90 -39.63 -19.55
CA TYR A 7 -76.56 -39.63 -18.96
C TYR A 7 -75.57 -38.93 -19.94
N PRO A 8 -74.67 -38.05 -19.46
CA PRO A 8 -73.65 -37.45 -20.31
C PRO A 8 -72.65 -38.51 -20.77
N THR A 9 -72.35 -38.52 -22.08
CA THR A 9 -71.27 -39.32 -22.66
C THR A 9 -69.92 -38.70 -22.30
N ALA A 10 -69.03 -39.46 -21.66
CA ALA A 10 -67.69 -38.97 -21.33
C ALA A 10 -66.90 -38.63 -22.61
N THR A 11 -66.41 -37.39 -22.70
CA THR A 11 -65.52 -36.95 -23.77
C THR A 11 -64.08 -37.31 -23.41
N PRO A 12 -63.31 -38.03 -24.25
CA PRO A 12 -61.93 -38.36 -23.96
C PRO A 12 -61.06 -37.08 -23.92
N ALA A 13 -60.18 -37.00 -22.93
CA ALA A 13 -59.25 -35.90 -22.77
C ALA A 13 -58.25 -35.84 -23.94
N PRO A 14 -57.84 -34.64 -24.40
CA PRO A 14 -56.79 -34.51 -25.41
C PRO A 14 -55.46 -35.08 -24.89
N PRO A 15 -54.59 -35.59 -25.78
CA PRO A 15 -53.28 -36.08 -25.38
C PRO A 15 -52.43 -34.93 -24.78
N PRO A 16 -51.56 -35.22 -23.79
CA PRO A 16 -50.71 -34.21 -23.18
C PRO A 16 -49.80 -33.57 -24.24
N THR A 17 -49.90 -32.25 -24.38
CA THR A 17 -48.95 -31.46 -25.16
C THR A 17 -47.59 -31.52 -24.46
N ALA A 18 -46.55 -31.97 -25.16
CA ALA A 18 -45.20 -32.05 -24.61
C ALA A 18 -44.75 -30.64 -24.17
N VAL A 19 -44.64 -30.44 -22.86
CA VAL A 19 -44.06 -29.23 -22.27
C VAL A 19 -42.54 -29.33 -22.46
N PRO A 20 -41.89 -28.40 -23.19
CA PRO A 20 -40.44 -28.40 -23.29
C PRO A 20 -39.83 -28.28 -21.88
N ASN A 21 -38.85 -29.12 -21.56
CA ASN A 21 -38.24 -29.12 -20.23
C ASN A 21 -37.54 -27.78 -19.94
N GLU A 22 -37.53 -27.35 -18.68
CA GLU A 22 -36.91 -26.08 -18.25
C GLU A 22 -35.40 -26.01 -18.53
N ALA A 23 -34.71 -27.16 -18.64
CA ALA A 23 -33.29 -27.21 -18.97
C ALA A 23 -32.96 -26.81 -20.42
N THR A 24 -33.93 -26.82 -21.33
CA THR A 24 -33.74 -26.31 -22.71
C THR A 24 -33.89 -24.79 -22.84
N GLN A 25 -34.57 -24.13 -21.90
CA GLN A 25 -34.75 -22.67 -21.92
C GLN A 25 -33.52 -21.92 -21.39
N THR A 26 -32.79 -22.50 -20.44
CA THR A 26 -31.58 -21.88 -19.86
C THR A 26 -30.37 -21.92 -20.81
N ALA A 27 -30.29 -22.89 -21.72
CA ALA A 27 -29.22 -22.99 -22.73
C ALA A 27 -29.37 -22.00 -23.91
N GLN A 28 -30.57 -21.42 -24.10
CA GLN A 28 -30.82 -20.42 -25.14
C GLN A 28 -30.36 -19.01 -24.75
N ALA A 29 -30.14 -18.73 -23.46
CA ALA A 29 -29.69 -17.44 -22.96
C ALA A 29 -28.15 -17.30 -22.89
N CYS A 30 -27.40 -18.34 -23.29
CA CYS A 30 -25.95 -18.25 -23.33
C CYS A 30 -25.48 -17.34 -24.47
N ASP A 31 -24.79 -16.26 -24.13
CA ASP A 31 -24.10 -15.40 -25.10
C ASP A 31 -23.00 -16.20 -25.80
N LYS A 32 -23.08 -16.28 -27.13
CA LYS A 32 -22.14 -17.00 -27.98
C LYS A 32 -21.44 -16.01 -28.89
N GLN A 33 -20.11 -16.08 -28.91
CA GLN A 33 -19.30 -15.29 -29.84
C GLN A 33 -18.86 -16.18 -31.02
N PRO A 34 -19.25 -15.88 -32.27
CA PRO A 34 -18.69 -16.57 -33.42
C PRO A 34 -17.22 -16.20 -33.60
N TYR A 35 -16.36 -17.21 -33.79
CA TYR A 35 -14.94 -17.05 -34.00
C TYR A 35 -14.50 -17.87 -35.22
N THR A 36 -13.85 -17.22 -36.18
CA THR A 36 -13.26 -17.92 -37.34
C THR A 36 -11.84 -18.34 -37.02
N VAL A 37 -11.61 -19.66 -37.03
CA VAL A 37 -10.32 -20.28 -36.72
C VAL A 37 -9.25 -19.79 -37.71
N GLN A 38 -8.16 -19.23 -37.18
CA GLN A 38 -7.06 -18.69 -37.96
C GLN A 38 -5.93 -19.72 -38.13
N ALA A 39 -4.94 -19.39 -38.97
CA ALA A 39 -3.77 -20.24 -39.12
C ALA A 39 -3.00 -20.32 -37.79
N ASN A 40 -2.67 -21.54 -37.35
CA ASN A 40 -2.04 -21.89 -36.07
C ASN A 40 -2.95 -21.82 -34.83
N ASP A 41 -4.25 -21.60 -34.99
CA ASP A 41 -5.18 -21.78 -33.87
C ASP A 41 -5.41 -23.27 -33.57
N THR A 42 -5.42 -23.60 -32.29
CA THR A 42 -5.91 -24.87 -31.78
C THR A 42 -7.12 -24.63 -30.89
N LEU A 43 -7.92 -25.66 -30.64
CA LEU A 43 -9.03 -25.53 -29.70
C LEU A 43 -8.56 -25.07 -28.31
N SER A 44 -7.35 -25.50 -27.89
CA SER A 44 -6.74 -25.11 -26.61
C SER A 44 -6.33 -23.64 -26.58
N SER A 45 -5.72 -23.12 -27.65
CA SER A 45 -5.32 -21.70 -27.71
C SER A 45 -6.54 -20.78 -27.71
N ILE A 46 -7.60 -21.16 -28.44
CA ILE A 46 -8.85 -20.41 -28.47
C ILE A 46 -9.53 -20.43 -27.10
N ALA A 47 -9.68 -21.61 -26.50
CA ALA A 47 -10.26 -21.76 -25.16
C ALA A 47 -9.54 -20.91 -24.11
N ALA A 48 -8.20 -20.94 -24.10
CA ALA A 48 -7.38 -20.15 -23.20
C ALA A 48 -7.57 -18.65 -23.43
N ASN A 49 -7.58 -18.19 -24.69
CA ASN A 49 -7.74 -16.77 -25.01
C ASN A 49 -9.09 -16.20 -24.55
N TYR A 50 -10.16 -16.99 -24.65
CA TYR A 50 -11.50 -16.57 -24.24
C TYR A 50 -11.83 -16.91 -22.78
N ASN A 51 -10.92 -17.58 -22.07
CA ASN A 51 -11.07 -18.09 -20.70
C ASN A 51 -12.30 -19.00 -20.53
N VAL A 52 -12.53 -19.90 -21.49
CA VAL A 52 -13.67 -20.84 -21.55
C VAL A 52 -13.14 -22.27 -21.61
N PRO A 53 -13.75 -23.27 -20.94
CA PRO A 53 -13.32 -24.66 -21.05
C PRO A 53 -13.48 -25.21 -22.47
N GLN A 54 -12.48 -25.96 -22.94
CA GLN A 54 -12.49 -26.58 -24.27
C GLN A 54 -13.70 -27.50 -24.48
N ASP A 55 -14.10 -28.25 -23.45
CA ASP A 55 -15.26 -29.14 -23.51
C ASP A 55 -16.58 -28.38 -23.73
N ALA A 56 -16.71 -27.17 -23.20
CA ALA A 56 -17.86 -26.32 -23.51
C ALA A 56 -17.85 -25.92 -24.98
N ILE A 57 -16.71 -25.47 -25.52
CA ILE A 57 -16.62 -25.14 -26.95
C ILE A 57 -16.99 -26.36 -27.81
N LYS A 58 -16.52 -27.57 -27.46
CA LYS A 58 -16.89 -28.80 -28.18
C LYS A 58 -18.39 -29.08 -28.12
N PHE A 59 -18.98 -29.01 -26.94
CA PHE A 59 -20.40 -29.26 -26.72
C PHE A 59 -21.28 -28.31 -27.54
N TYR A 60 -20.96 -27.00 -27.53
CA TYR A 60 -21.73 -25.99 -28.25
C TYR A 60 -21.56 -26.03 -29.78
N ASN A 61 -20.49 -26.68 -30.28
CA ASN A 61 -20.21 -26.83 -31.71
C ASN A 61 -20.41 -28.26 -32.24
N GLY A 62 -20.84 -29.20 -31.40
CA GLY A 62 -21.00 -30.61 -31.79
C GLY A 62 -19.69 -31.30 -32.21
N LEU A 63 -18.54 -30.83 -31.69
CA LEU A 63 -17.23 -31.39 -32.04
C LEU A 63 -16.96 -32.66 -31.24
N SER A 64 -16.54 -33.73 -31.91
CA SER A 64 -16.19 -35.01 -31.28
C SER A 64 -14.73 -35.11 -30.82
N GLY A 65 -13.92 -34.08 -31.09
CA GLY A 65 -12.51 -34.04 -30.72
C GLY A 65 -11.95 -32.62 -30.74
N ASP A 66 -10.66 -32.48 -30.46
CA ASP A 66 -10.02 -31.17 -30.26
C ASP A 66 -9.50 -30.53 -31.56
N ASN A 67 -9.75 -31.16 -32.71
CA ASN A 67 -9.33 -30.68 -34.02
C ASN A 67 -10.25 -29.56 -34.51
N VAL A 68 -9.66 -28.42 -34.86
CA VAL A 68 -10.34 -27.29 -35.50
C VAL A 68 -9.67 -27.00 -36.84
N PHE A 69 -10.46 -26.70 -37.87
CA PHE A 69 -9.95 -26.44 -39.21
C PHE A 69 -9.92 -24.93 -39.50
N ILE A 70 -8.81 -24.47 -40.08
CA ILE A 70 -8.62 -23.07 -40.48
C ILE A 70 -9.78 -22.63 -41.39
N GLY A 71 -10.31 -21.43 -41.14
CA GLY A 71 -11.45 -20.87 -41.87
C GLY A 71 -12.82 -21.36 -41.40
N THR A 72 -12.88 -22.29 -40.44
CA THR A 72 -14.14 -22.74 -39.84
C THR A 72 -14.61 -21.74 -38.80
N THR A 73 -15.90 -21.41 -38.79
CA THR A 73 -16.49 -20.58 -37.73
C THR A 73 -17.04 -21.48 -36.63
N ILE A 74 -16.57 -21.25 -35.40
CA ILE A 74 -17.01 -21.94 -34.19
C ILE A 74 -17.65 -20.95 -33.22
N LEU A 75 -18.55 -21.43 -32.37
CA LEU A 75 -19.27 -20.66 -31.36
C LEU A 75 -18.57 -20.79 -30.01
N ILE A 76 -18.15 -19.67 -29.43
CA ILE A 76 -17.53 -19.64 -28.11
C ILE A 76 -18.61 -19.26 -27.07
N PRO A 77 -18.98 -20.16 -26.15
CA PRO A 77 -19.99 -19.88 -25.12
C PRO A 77 -19.40 -18.99 -24.03
N LEU A 78 -19.66 -17.68 -24.09
CA LEU A 78 -19.11 -16.71 -23.13
C LEU A 78 -19.74 -16.85 -21.74
N CYS A 79 -20.91 -17.48 -21.64
CA CYS A 79 -21.57 -17.79 -20.38
C CYS A 79 -20.81 -18.85 -19.54
N GLU A 80 -19.96 -19.65 -20.17
CA GLU A 80 -19.13 -20.68 -19.53
C GLU A 80 -17.73 -20.17 -19.20
N ARG A 81 -17.49 -18.86 -19.26
CA ARG A 81 -16.21 -18.29 -18.87
C ARG A 81 -15.90 -18.63 -17.43
N PHE A 82 -14.66 -19.06 -17.17
CA PHE A 82 -14.18 -19.12 -15.81
C PHE A 82 -14.30 -17.74 -15.19
N ALA A 83 -14.68 -17.70 -13.91
CA ALA A 83 -14.66 -16.46 -13.16
C ALA A 83 -13.26 -15.84 -13.32
N THR A 84 -13.19 -14.66 -13.92
CA THR A 84 -11.94 -13.90 -13.90
C THR A 84 -11.60 -13.68 -12.44
N PRO A 85 -10.35 -13.93 -12.00
CA PRO A 85 -9.91 -13.46 -10.71
C PRO A 85 -10.32 -12.00 -10.61
N GLY A 86 -11.13 -11.67 -9.59
CA GLY A 86 -11.48 -10.29 -9.32
C GLY A 86 -10.20 -9.47 -9.17
N PRO A 87 -10.26 -8.14 -9.28
CA PRO A 87 -9.09 -7.33 -8.98
C PRO A 87 -8.58 -7.72 -7.59
N THR A 88 -7.40 -8.34 -7.53
CA THR A 88 -6.71 -8.55 -6.26
C THR A 88 -6.48 -7.16 -5.70
N PRO A 89 -6.96 -6.82 -4.49
CA PRO A 89 -6.72 -5.51 -3.91
C PRO A 89 -5.21 -5.27 -3.88
N THR A 90 -4.75 -4.33 -4.70
CA THR A 90 -3.39 -3.82 -4.60
C THR A 90 -3.36 -2.99 -3.32
N ALA A 91 -2.47 -3.31 -2.39
CA ALA A 91 -2.33 -2.56 -1.16
C ALA A 91 -2.18 -1.07 -1.49
N THR A 92 -3.17 -0.26 -1.14
CA THR A 92 -3.11 1.19 -1.32
C THR A 92 -2.22 1.72 -0.22
N LEU A 93 -1.08 2.31 -0.58
CA LEU A 93 -0.22 2.97 0.41
C LEU A 93 -1.06 4.03 1.14
N PRO A 94 -1.03 4.05 2.49
CA PRO A 94 -1.76 5.05 3.24
C PRO A 94 -1.22 6.45 2.90
N PRO A 95 -2.07 7.49 3.03
CA PRO A 95 -1.66 8.85 2.73
C PRO A 95 -0.44 9.24 3.57
N PRO A 96 0.53 9.99 3.00
CA PRO A 96 1.69 10.44 3.74
C PRO A 96 1.26 11.43 4.84
N TYR A 97 1.91 11.36 6.00
CA TYR A 97 1.67 12.31 7.07
C TYR A 97 2.16 13.72 6.71
N GLN A 98 1.51 14.72 7.29
CA GLN A 98 1.97 16.11 7.25
C GLN A 98 3.29 16.28 8.03
N ALA A 99 3.99 17.38 7.75
CA ALA A 99 5.23 17.73 8.41
C ALA A 99 5.00 18.05 9.90
N PRO A 100 5.75 17.45 10.85
CA PRO A 100 5.62 17.78 12.27
C PRO A 100 6.02 19.24 12.56
N PRO A 101 5.15 20.06 13.15
CA PRO A 101 5.51 21.42 13.58
C PRO A 101 6.55 21.39 14.71
N LEU A 102 7.69 22.06 14.52
CA LEU A 102 8.74 22.14 15.54
C LEU A 102 8.38 23.20 16.60
N LEU A 103 8.58 22.88 17.88
CA LEU A 103 8.20 23.72 19.01
C LEU A 103 9.43 24.30 19.72
N LEU A 104 10.28 23.42 20.25
CA LEU A 104 11.47 23.80 21.01
C LEU A 104 12.71 23.04 20.49
N PRO A 105 13.90 23.66 20.56
CA PRO A 105 14.12 25.06 20.86
C PRO A 105 13.53 26.00 19.78
N ALA A 106 13.43 27.29 20.13
CA ALA A 106 13.13 28.32 19.13
C ALA A 106 14.27 28.34 18.09
N ASP A 107 13.94 28.74 16.86
CA ASP A 107 14.97 28.88 15.83
C ASP A 107 15.98 29.96 16.23
N GLY A 108 17.27 29.65 16.11
CA GLY A 108 18.37 30.50 16.54
C GLY A 108 18.63 30.53 18.05
N ALA A 109 18.01 29.66 18.86
CA ALA A 109 18.27 29.61 20.30
C ALA A 109 19.75 29.31 20.59
N ALA A 110 20.28 29.87 21.68
CA ALA A 110 21.66 29.68 22.09
C ALA A 110 21.78 28.87 23.38
N PHE A 111 22.64 27.85 23.33
CA PHE A 111 22.99 26.99 24.45
C PHE A 111 24.47 27.14 24.78
N THR A 112 24.75 27.38 26.05
CA THR A 112 26.09 27.65 26.60
C THR A 112 26.52 26.51 27.51
N LEU A 113 27.65 26.67 28.21
CA LEU A 113 28.11 25.74 29.24
C LEU A 113 27.18 25.60 30.44
N ALA A 114 26.31 26.58 30.69
CA ALA A 114 25.28 26.45 31.71
C ALA A 114 24.13 25.50 31.28
N ASN A 115 24.11 25.08 30.01
CA ASN A 115 23.09 24.22 29.45
C ASN A 115 23.64 22.81 29.25
N ASP A 116 23.39 21.94 30.22
CA ASP A 116 23.83 20.55 30.15
C ASP A 116 23.00 19.69 29.17
N VAL A 117 21.79 20.15 28.82
CA VAL A 117 20.82 19.35 28.06
C VAL A 117 20.09 20.22 27.03
N VAL A 118 20.03 19.75 25.79
CA VAL A 118 19.19 20.32 24.73
C VAL A 118 18.05 19.34 24.45
N THR A 119 16.81 19.79 24.67
CA THR A 119 15.61 19.01 24.35
C THR A 119 14.96 19.56 23.09
N LEU A 120 14.82 18.71 22.08
CA LEU A 120 14.05 18.95 20.87
C LEU A 120 12.60 18.52 21.12
N GLN A 121 11.64 19.33 20.72
CA GLN A 121 10.22 19.06 20.90
C GLN A 121 9.43 19.51 19.68
N TRP A 122 8.44 18.72 19.29
CA TRP A 122 7.55 18.98 18.16
C TRP A 122 6.10 18.64 18.53
N SER A 123 5.15 19.09 17.70
CA SER A 123 3.75 18.69 17.82
C SER A 123 3.52 17.30 17.23
N SER A 124 2.66 16.51 17.87
CA SER A 124 2.21 15.25 17.29
C SER A 124 1.42 15.49 15.99
N ILE A 125 1.62 14.63 15.00
CA ILE A 125 0.87 14.62 13.73
C ILE A 125 -0.34 13.67 13.76
N GLY A 126 -0.65 13.11 14.93
CA GLY A 126 -1.73 12.14 15.13
C GLY A 126 -1.26 10.91 15.89
N THR A 127 -2.04 9.84 15.81
CA THR A 127 -1.65 8.54 16.37
C THR A 127 -0.77 7.82 15.37
N LEU A 128 0.51 7.63 15.71
CA LEU A 128 1.43 6.78 14.95
C LEU A 128 0.96 5.32 15.03
N ARG A 129 1.13 4.57 13.94
CA ARG A 129 0.92 3.11 13.95
C ARG A 129 2.03 2.42 14.73
N GLU A 130 1.80 1.17 15.10
CA GLU A 130 2.75 0.36 15.88
C GLU A 130 4.13 0.23 15.21
N ASN A 131 4.18 0.25 13.88
CA ASN A 131 5.41 0.20 13.08
C ASN A 131 5.87 1.58 12.58
N GLU A 132 5.45 2.68 13.20
CA GLU A 132 5.83 4.04 12.81
C GLU A 132 6.55 4.77 13.94
N ALA A 133 7.47 5.66 13.56
CA ALA A 133 8.26 6.46 14.48
C ALA A 133 8.55 7.85 13.88
N TYR A 134 8.98 8.78 14.72
CA TYR A 134 9.65 10.00 14.31
C TYR A 134 11.13 9.71 14.13
N GLN A 135 11.65 9.96 12.93
CA GLN A 135 13.08 10.06 12.68
C GLN A 135 13.52 11.50 12.99
N VAL A 136 14.40 11.64 13.99
CA VAL A 136 15.02 12.90 14.37
C VAL A 136 16.41 12.94 13.76
N THR A 137 16.68 13.94 12.94
CA THR A 137 18.01 14.16 12.38
C THR A 137 18.60 15.42 12.97
N VAL A 138 19.83 15.32 13.49
CA VAL A 138 20.58 16.44 14.08
C VAL A 138 21.93 16.50 13.39
N VAL A 139 22.33 17.65 12.88
CA VAL A 139 23.55 17.86 12.11
C VAL A 139 24.29 19.07 12.67
N ASP A 140 25.58 18.90 12.91
CA ASP A 140 26.49 20.01 13.12
C ASP A 140 26.91 20.55 11.75
N VAL A 141 26.44 21.75 11.40
CA VAL A 141 26.75 22.35 10.10
C VAL A 141 28.06 23.16 10.13
N THR A 142 28.64 23.36 11.31
CA THR A 142 29.85 24.17 11.51
C THR A 142 31.12 23.32 11.56
N SER A 143 31.04 22.05 11.99
CA SER A 143 32.22 21.20 12.19
C SER A 143 32.99 20.84 10.92
N GLY A 144 32.45 21.06 9.72
CA GLY A 144 33.09 20.70 8.44
C GLY A 144 33.19 19.19 8.18
N GLU A 145 33.10 18.35 9.23
CA GLU A 145 33.18 16.89 9.20
C GLU A 145 31.81 16.21 8.98
N GLY A 146 30.72 17.00 8.88
CA GLY A 146 29.39 16.47 8.61
C GLY A 146 28.82 15.62 9.75
N ARG A 147 29.18 15.94 11.00
CA ARG A 147 28.73 15.21 12.19
C ARG A 147 27.20 15.19 12.25
N ARG A 148 26.61 14.00 12.27
CA ARG A 148 25.16 13.80 12.23
C ARG A 148 24.70 12.66 13.13
N ILE A 149 23.56 12.86 13.78
CA ILE A 149 22.77 11.83 14.46
C ILE A 149 21.48 11.62 13.67
N VAL A 150 21.07 10.36 13.59
CA VAL A 150 19.76 9.95 13.08
C VAL A 150 19.19 8.94 14.06
N ASP A 151 18.20 9.37 14.84
CA ASP A 151 17.55 8.53 15.86
C ASP A 151 16.06 8.40 15.59
N TYR A 152 15.46 7.37 16.16
CA TYR A 152 14.04 7.05 15.98
C TYR A 152 13.34 7.02 17.32
N VAL A 153 12.26 7.79 17.48
CA VAL A 153 11.49 7.87 18.73
C VAL A 153 10.00 7.87 18.43
N THR A 154 9.20 7.33 19.35
CA THR A 154 7.73 7.36 19.27
C THR A 154 7.14 8.55 20.04
N GLU A 155 7.93 9.16 20.92
CA GLU A 155 7.57 10.36 21.68
C GLU A 155 7.72 11.62 20.83
N THR A 156 7.08 12.72 21.26
CA THR A 156 7.20 14.03 20.60
C THR A 156 8.32 14.89 21.18
N LYS A 157 9.35 14.25 21.73
CA LYS A 157 10.53 14.89 22.30
C LYS A 157 11.76 14.02 22.07
N TYR A 158 12.92 14.65 22.02
CA TYR A 158 14.21 13.99 21.94
C TYR A 158 15.27 14.80 22.67
N ILE A 159 16.08 14.15 23.48
CA ILE A 159 17.20 14.79 24.18
C ILE A 159 18.45 14.56 23.35
N VAL A 160 19.09 15.65 22.90
CA VAL A 160 20.34 15.55 22.15
C VAL A 160 21.42 14.98 23.07
N PRO A 161 22.10 13.87 22.70
CA PRO A 161 23.16 13.28 23.50
C PRO A 161 24.26 14.30 23.78
N THR A 162 24.74 14.34 25.02
CA THR A 162 25.84 15.22 25.42
C THR A 162 27.12 14.92 24.66
N SER A 163 27.29 13.70 24.16
CA SER A 163 28.38 13.35 23.26
C SER A 163 28.36 14.18 21.97
N PHE A 164 27.19 14.63 21.49
CA PHE A 164 27.05 15.47 20.29
C PHE A 164 27.45 16.93 20.52
N ARG A 165 27.65 17.33 21.77
CA ARG A 165 28.15 18.65 22.11
C ARG A 165 29.50 18.90 21.41
N PRO A 166 29.76 20.11 20.89
CA PRO A 166 31.09 20.47 20.39
C PRO A 166 32.14 20.31 21.49
N ASN A 167 33.39 20.07 21.12
CA ASN A 167 34.49 19.90 22.07
C ASN A 167 35.47 21.09 22.06
N ASP A 168 35.18 22.13 21.28
CA ASP A 168 35.95 23.37 21.20
C ASP A 168 35.13 24.57 21.70
N ASN A 169 35.77 25.73 21.75
CA ASN A 169 35.18 26.95 22.30
C ASN A 169 34.41 27.78 21.25
N LEU A 170 34.29 27.29 20.01
CA LEU A 170 33.48 27.97 19.00
C LEU A 170 32.01 27.60 19.21
N ALA A 171 31.13 28.53 18.84
CA ALA A 171 29.71 28.23 18.76
C ALA A 171 29.44 27.45 17.48
N HIS A 172 28.91 26.23 17.63
CA HIS A 172 28.51 25.42 16.49
C HIS A 172 27.04 25.63 16.22
N VAL A 173 26.68 25.79 14.95
CA VAL A 173 25.29 25.80 14.51
C VAL A 173 24.85 24.35 14.32
N ILE A 174 23.84 23.97 15.09
CA ILE A 174 23.25 22.65 15.07
C ILE A 174 21.88 22.74 14.40
N ARG A 175 21.75 22.06 13.27
CA ARG A 175 20.53 21.99 12.49
C ARG A 175 19.79 20.70 12.78
N TRP A 176 18.49 20.77 12.98
CA TRP A 176 17.67 19.59 13.19
C TRP A 176 16.32 19.66 12.47
N TRP A 177 15.77 18.48 12.21
CA TRP A 177 14.44 18.30 11.64
C TRP A 177 13.88 16.93 12.00
N VAL A 178 12.57 16.78 11.82
CA VAL A 178 11.83 15.56 12.13
C VAL A 178 11.04 15.12 10.91
N THR A 179 11.02 13.82 10.65
CA THR A 179 10.14 13.21 9.64
C THR A 179 9.48 11.98 10.22
N THR A 180 8.29 11.63 9.75
CA THR A 180 7.64 10.37 10.13
C THR A 180 8.09 9.27 9.20
N VAL A 181 8.46 8.14 9.80
CA VAL A 181 8.93 6.95 9.08
C VAL A 181 8.13 5.72 9.47
N ARG A 182 8.10 4.74 8.58
CA ARG A 182 7.49 3.44 8.80
C ARG A 182 8.53 2.35 8.66
N GLN A 183 8.60 1.46 9.65
CA GLN A 183 9.41 0.27 9.57
C GLN A 183 8.81 -0.70 8.55
N ASN A 184 9.58 -1.02 7.51
CA ASN A 184 9.18 -1.93 6.42
C ASN A 184 9.97 -3.26 6.45
N GLY A 185 10.80 -3.46 7.47
CA GLY A 185 11.51 -4.71 7.68
C GLY A 185 12.61 -4.59 8.71
N VAL A 186 13.45 -5.61 8.71
CA VAL A 186 14.75 -5.65 9.39
C VAL A 186 15.78 -6.12 8.38
N ASP A 187 17.00 -5.62 8.48
CA ASP A 187 18.13 -6.09 7.67
C ASP A 187 18.66 -7.44 8.20
N GLU A 188 19.68 -7.98 7.52
CA GLU A 188 20.32 -9.25 7.89
C GLU A 188 20.98 -9.23 9.28
N GLN A 189 21.18 -8.04 9.86
CA GLN A 189 21.76 -7.82 11.19
C GLN A 189 20.68 -7.59 12.25
N GLY A 190 19.40 -7.64 11.87
CA GLY A 190 18.26 -7.42 12.76
C GLY A 190 17.97 -5.94 13.02
N GLN A 191 18.60 -5.01 12.30
CA GLN A 191 18.35 -3.58 12.45
C GLN A 191 17.15 -3.16 11.59
N ALA A 192 16.28 -2.33 12.17
CA ALA A 192 15.06 -1.88 11.52
C ALA A 192 15.34 -1.06 10.25
N ILE A 193 14.64 -1.40 9.16
CA ILE A 193 14.65 -0.66 7.90
C ILE A 193 13.43 0.26 7.89
N TYR A 194 13.67 1.57 7.74
CA TYR A 194 12.64 2.59 7.76
C TYR A 194 12.46 3.24 6.39
N ASP A 195 11.22 3.34 5.94
CA ASP A 195 10.80 4.11 4.77
C ASP A 195 10.15 5.43 5.20
N SER A 196 10.23 6.44 4.35
CA SER A 196 9.52 7.70 4.60
C SER A 196 8.01 7.48 4.58
N ALA A 197 7.33 7.95 5.64
CA ALA A 197 5.89 7.87 5.80
C ALA A 197 5.22 9.25 5.87
N GLY A 198 5.99 10.34 5.79
CA GLY A 198 5.46 11.70 5.90
C GLY A 198 6.38 12.75 5.30
N ALA A 199 5.91 14.00 5.31
CA ALA A 199 6.71 15.15 4.93
C ALA A 199 7.75 15.49 6.00
N ILE A 200 8.89 16.01 5.55
CA ILE A 200 9.96 16.50 6.43
C ILE A 200 9.50 17.83 7.05
N SER A 201 9.77 18.04 8.33
CA SER A 201 9.55 19.33 9.00
C SER A 201 10.37 20.46 8.36
N GLU A 202 10.00 21.69 8.69
CA GLU A 202 10.95 22.80 8.61
C GLU A 202 12.24 22.45 9.35
N LYS A 203 13.36 22.99 8.90
CA LYS A 203 14.64 22.81 9.58
C LYS A 203 14.82 23.95 10.57
N ARG A 204 15.26 23.63 11.78
CA ARG A 204 15.58 24.63 12.79
C ARG A 204 17.04 24.53 13.19
N ASP A 205 17.59 25.69 13.51
CA ASP A 205 18.96 25.84 13.94
C ASP A 205 19.00 26.29 15.40
N PHE A 206 20.00 25.84 16.15
CA PHE A 206 20.38 26.41 17.45
C PHE A 206 21.90 26.44 17.55
N SER A 207 22.47 27.34 18.34
CA SER A 207 23.91 27.36 18.60
C SER A 207 24.26 26.63 19.89
N TRP A 208 25.33 25.83 19.91
CA TRP A 208 25.83 25.16 21.11
C TRP A 208 27.34 25.37 21.28
N VAL A 209 27.78 25.75 22.48
CA VAL A 209 29.20 25.94 22.82
C VAL A 209 29.71 24.79 23.70
N GLY A 210 30.87 24.25 23.33
CA GLY A 210 31.44 23.01 23.87
C GLY A 210 32.27 23.15 25.14
N VAL A 211 33.26 24.05 25.12
CA VAL A 211 34.18 24.34 26.23
C VAL A 211 34.31 25.85 26.43
N THR A 212 34.99 26.31 27.48
CA THR A 212 35.38 27.74 27.67
C THR A 212 36.71 28.02 26.98
N VAL A 213 36.92 29.25 26.47
CA VAL A 213 38.26 29.83 26.31
C VAL A 213 38.76 30.09 27.71
N GLU A 214 39.80 29.37 28.11
CA GLU A 214 40.57 29.74 29.28
C GLU A 214 41.35 31.02 28.95
N GLY A 215 40.95 32.15 29.54
CA GLY A 215 41.63 33.43 29.34
C GLY A 215 41.09 34.55 30.25
N GLU A 216 41.95 34.98 31.19
CA GLU A 216 41.91 36.18 32.03
C GLU A 216 41.13 36.12 33.36
N ALA A 217 41.76 35.53 34.37
CA ALA A 217 41.54 35.89 35.78
C ALA A 217 42.87 36.00 36.54
N GLY A 218 43.36 37.24 36.67
CA GLY A 218 44.01 37.73 37.90
C GLY A 218 45.49 37.45 38.08
N GLU A 219 46.34 38.25 37.45
CA GLU A 219 47.68 38.54 37.97
C GLU A 219 47.51 39.33 39.28
N THR A 220 47.68 38.69 40.44
CA THR A 220 47.73 39.36 41.74
C THR A 220 49.08 40.09 41.89
N PRO A 221 49.12 41.39 42.23
CA PRO A 221 50.38 42.02 42.60
C PRO A 221 50.80 41.50 43.98
N ASN A 222 52.00 40.92 44.02
CA ASN A 222 52.65 40.38 45.22
C ASN A 222 52.90 41.50 46.26
N PRO A 223 52.56 41.31 47.55
CA PRO A 223 52.89 42.28 48.61
C PRO A 223 54.38 42.33 48.94
#